data_AF-A0A7W0LSL7-F1
#
_entry.id   AF-A0A7W0LSL7-F1
#
_cell.length_a   1.000
_cell.length_b   1.000
_cell.length_c   1.000
_cell.angle_alpha   90.00
_cell.angle_beta   90.00
_cell.angle_gamma   90.00
#
_symmetry.space_group_name_H-M   'P 1'
#
loop_
_entity.id
_entity.type
_entity.pdbx_description
1 polymer ?
#
loop_
_entity_poly.entity_id
_entity_poly.type
_entity_poly.pdbx_seq_one_letter_code
_entity_poly.pdbx_strand_id
1 'polypeptide(L)' 'MHPQATSPRTNPRSGAGGVVSLTDVAGRVLDLAAARRIHLVGAGGSGMAPLAGILVALGHRVSGSDLVASPRLGRLAA' A
#
# COMPACT_ATOMS: atom_id res chain seq x y z
N MET A 1 15.36 -7.66 33.87
CA MET A 1 14.07 -7.37 33.22
C MET A 1 14.19 -6.01 32.55
N HIS A 2 14.36 -5.95 31.23
CA HIS A 2 14.52 -4.71 30.46
C HIS A 2 13.20 -4.38 29.74
N PRO A 3 12.54 -3.24 29.99
CA PRO A 3 11.37 -2.84 29.21
C PRO A 3 11.83 -2.24 27.87
N GLN A 4 11.51 -2.91 26.76
CA GLN A 4 11.70 -2.37 25.41
C GLN A 4 10.59 -1.35 25.13
N ALA A 5 10.93 -0.06 25.20
CA ALA A 5 10.06 1.01 24.76
C ALA A 5 9.93 0.96 23.23
N THR A 6 8.81 0.48 22.71
CA THR A 6 8.45 0.65 21.30
C THR A 6 8.00 2.09 21.07
N SER A 7 8.94 2.96 20.67
CA SER A 7 8.61 4.32 20.26
C SER A 7 7.74 4.30 18.99
N PRO A 8 6.59 4.99 18.94
CA PRO A 8 5.89 5.20 17.69
C PRO A 8 6.77 6.09 16.79
N ARG A 9 7.16 5.57 15.61
CA ARG A 9 7.76 6.37 14.54
C ARG A 9 6.70 7.38 14.05
N THR A 10 6.63 8.55 14.67
CA THR A 10 5.83 9.65 14.14
C THR A 10 6.56 10.22 12.93
N ASN A 11 5.90 10.23 11.78
CA ASN A 11 6.45 10.74 10.52
C ASN A 11 6.26 12.27 10.46
N PRO A 12 7.34 13.08 10.45
CA PRO A 12 7.24 14.52 10.49
C PRO A 12 7.00 15.10 9.10
N ARG A 13 5.87 14.77 8.45
CA ARG A 13 5.40 15.43 7.21
C ARG A 13 3.87 15.47 7.09
N SER A 14 3.17 15.73 8.19
CA SER A 14 1.74 16.08 8.16
C SER A 14 1.56 17.55 7.73
N GLY A 15 1.97 17.89 6.51
CA GLY A 15 1.75 19.20 5.91
C GLY A 15 0.70 19.09 4.80
N ALA A 16 -0.51 19.59 5.07
CA ALA A 16 -1.52 20.15 4.15
C ALA A 16 -1.75 19.55 2.73
N GLY A 17 -1.30 18.34 2.43
CA GLY A 17 -1.65 17.58 1.23
C GLY A 17 -2.67 16.51 1.60
N GLY A 18 -3.71 16.33 0.77
CA GLY A 18 -4.75 15.33 1.02
C GLY A 18 -4.15 13.96 1.32
N VAL A 19 -4.44 13.42 2.51
CA VAL A 19 -3.95 12.11 2.94
C VAL A 19 -4.74 11.03 2.22
N VAL A 20 -4.07 10.24 1.37
CA VAL A 20 -4.70 9.05 0.79
C VAL A 20 -4.76 7.98 1.87
N SER A 21 -5.96 7.53 2.21
CA SER A 21 -6.20 6.51 3.24
C SER A 21 -6.95 5.31 2.66
N LEU A 22 -6.60 4.10 3.10
CA LEU A 22 -7.38 2.89 2.84
C LEU A 22 -8.02 2.41 4.14
N THR A 23 -9.28 1.98 4.09
CA THR A 23 -9.99 1.47 5.25
C THR A 23 -10.29 -0.02 5.07
N ASP A 24 -9.90 -0.81 6.05
CA ASP A 24 -10.20 -2.24 6.16
C ASP A 24 -11.69 -2.45 6.51
N VAL A 25 -12.23 -3.66 6.25
CA VAL A 25 -13.57 -4.09 6.66
C VAL A 25 -13.79 -4.00 8.17
N ALA A 26 -12.73 -4.08 8.98
CA ALA A 26 -12.80 -3.84 10.43
C ALA A 26 -12.69 -2.35 10.83
N GLY A 27 -12.74 -1.41 9.87
CA GLY A 27 -12.68 0.03 10.11
C GLY A 27 -11.29 0.57 10.43
N ARG A 28 -10.22 -0.21 10.23
CA ARG A 28 -8.84 0.24 10.46
C ARG A 28 -8.37 1.08 9.29
N VAL A 29 -7.72 2.20 9.59
CA VAL A 29 -7.20 3.13 8.58
C VAL A 29 -5.72 2.87 8.33
N LEU A 30 -5.36 2.72 7.06
CA LEU A 30 -4.00 2.67 6.56
C LEU A 30 -3.69 4.00 5.86
N ASP A 31 -2.82 4.79 6.50
CA ASP A 31 -2.30 6.03 5.94
C ASP A 31 -1.22 5.77 4.87
N LEU A 32 -1.45 6.23 3.64
CA LEU A 32 -0.55 6.08 2.50
C LEU A 32 0.39 7.29 2.30
N ALA A 33 0.48 8.23 3.24
CA ALA A 33 1.40 9.37 3.14
C ALA A 33 2.89 8.98 3.15
N ALA A 34 3.22 7.78 3.61
CA ALA A 34 4.57 7.24 3.62
C ALA A 34 4.72 6.04 2.68
N ALA A 35 5.89 5.88 2.07
CA ALA A 35 6.23 4.71 1.27
C ALA A 35 6.05 3.42 2.10
N ARG A 36 5.36 2.44 1.52
CA ARG A 36 4.97 1.18 2.17
C ARG A 36 5.15 0.02 1.20
N ARG A 37 5.22 -1.20 1.74
CA ARG A 37 5.10 -2.44 0.96
C ARG A 37 3.65 -2.90 0.98
N ILE A 38 3.04 -3.04 -0.19
CA ILE A 38 1.63 -3.39 -0.35
C ILE A 38 1.53 -4.61 -1.26
N HIS A 39 0.74 -5.60 -0.86
CA HIS A 39 0.44 -6.78 -1.69
C HIS A 39 -1.03 -6.77 -2.07
N LEU A 40 -1.33 -6.75 -3.36
CA LEU A 40 -2.70 -6.76 -3.88
C LEU A 40 -3.10 -8.18 -4.29
N VAL A 41 -4.22 -8.66 -3.75
CA VAL A 41 -4.83 -9.94 -4.15
C VAL A 41 -5.87 -9.67 -5.23
N GLY A 42 -5.84 -10.41 -6.33
CA GLY A 42 -6.66 -10.15 -7.51
C GLY A 42 -6.16 -8.96 -8.35
N ALA A 43 -4.83 -8.75 -8.38
CA ALA A 43 -4.23 -7.54 -8.93
C ALA A 43 -4.31 -7.41 -10.46
N GLY A 44 -4.73 -8.45 -11.19
CA GLY A 44 -5.02 -8.42 -12.62
C GLY A 44 -6.42 -7.86 -12.95
N GLY A 45 -7.32 -7.79 -11.96
CA GLY A 45 -8.67 -7.28 -12.10
C GLY A 45 -8.74 -5.79 -12.48
N SER A 46 -9.88 -5.37 -13.04
CA SER A 46 -10.09 -3.99 -13.52
C SER A 46 -10.06 -2.93 -12.42
N GLY A 47 -10.36 -3.28 -11.17
CA GLY A 47 -10.24 -2.37 -10.02
C GLY A 47 -8.83 -2.30 -9.45
N MET A 48 -8.16 -3.45 -9.32
CA MET A 48 -6.87 -3.53 -8.63
C MET A 48 -5.68 -3.14 -9.52
N ALA A 49 -5.73 -3.42 -10.82
CA ALA A 49 -4.61 -3.08 -11.70
C ALA A 49 -4.37 -1.55 -11.81
N PRO A 50 -5.40 -0.69 -11.99
CA PRO A 50 -5.20 0.76 -11.93
C PRO A 50 -4.76 1.23 -10.54
N LEU A 51 -5.34 0.68 -9.47
CA LEU A 51 -4.95 1.00 -8.10
C LEU A 51 -3.46 0.70 -7.85
N ALA A 52 -2.97 -0.44 -8.35
CA ALA A 52 -1.57 -0.81 -8.27
C ALA A 52 -0.66 0.24 -8.93
N GLY A 53 -1.05 0.72 -10.12
CA GLY A 53 -0.34 1.79 -10.82
C GLY A 53 -0.31 3.10 -10.02
N ILE A 54 -1.43 3.48 -9.41
CA ILE A 54 -1.51 4.67 -8.55
C ILE A 54 -0.57 4.51 -7.34
N LEU A 55 -0.61 3.36 -6.65
CA LEU A 55 0.23 3.11 -5.49
C LEU A 55 1.73 3.11 -5.84
N VAL A 56 2.11 2.58 -7.00
CA VAL A 56 3.50 2.67 -7.49
C VAL A 56 3.88 4.13 -7.78
N ALA A 57 3.00 4.90 -8.43
CA ALA A 57 3.24 6.31 -8.73
C ALA A 57 3.37 7.18 -7.47
N LEU A 58 2.68 6.79 -6.38
CA LEU A 58 2.82 7.40 -5.05
C LEU A 58 4.10 6.97 -4.31
N GLY A 59 4.93 6.09 -4.88
CA GLY A 59 6.20 5.66 -4.31
C GLY A 59 6.10 4.45 -3.37
N HIS A 60 4.98 3.71 -3.40
CA HIS A 60 4.87 2.45 -2.66
C HIS A 60 5.48 1.30 -3.45
N ARG A 61 6.06 0.32 -2.74
CA ARG A 61 6.47 -0.95 -3.35
C ARG A 61 5.26 -1.87 -3.38
N VAL A 62 4.75 -2.12 -4.57
CA VAL A 62 3.56 -2.94 -4.78
C VAL A 62 3.98 -4.31 -5.31
N SER A 63 3.37 -5.35 -4.79
CA SER A 63 3.40 -6.71 -5.33
C SER A 63 1.96 -7.17 -5.53
N GLY A 64 1.74 -8.26 -6.27
CA GLY A 64 0.39 -8.76 -6.43
C GLY A 64 0.31 -10.25 -6.77
N SER A 65 -0.87 -10.81 -6.52
CA SER A 65 -1.27 -12.17 -6.86
C SER A 65 -2.61 -12.13 -7.59
N ASP A 66 -2.84 -13.10 -8.46
CA ASP A 66 -4.12 -13.31 -9.13
C ASP A 66 -4.28 -14.80 -9.47
N LEU A 67 -5.51 -15.26 -9.63
CA LEU A 67 -5.83 -16.64 -10.04
C LEU A 67 -5.45 -16.89 -11.50
N VAL A 68 -5.59 -15.86 -12.34
CA VAL A 68 -5.26 -15.94 -13.76
C VAL A 68 -4.00 -15.11 -14.02
N ALA A 69 -3.01 -15.72 -14.67
CA ALA A 69 -1.83 -15.01 -15.12
C ALA A 69 -2.25 -13.87 -16.05
N SER A 70 -1.96 -12.64 -15.67
CA SER A 70 -2.29 -11.46 -16.46
C SER A 70 -1.02 -10.71 -16.87
N PRO A 71 -0.94 -10.17 -18.10
CA PRO A 71 0.20 -9.34 -18.55
C PRO A 71 0.43 -8.10 -17.67
N ARG A 72 -0.57 -7.69 -16.90
CA ARG A 72 -0.49 -6.56 -15.96
C ARG A 72 0.29 -6.92 -14.69
N LEU A 73 0.17 -8.16 -14.22
CA LEU A 73 0.87 -8.63 -13.02
C LEU A 73 2.40 -8.64 -13.21
N GLY A 74 2.86 -8.99 -14.42
CA GLY A 74 4.29 -8.97 -14.75
C GLY A 74 4.96 -7.59 -14.65
N ARG A 75 4.18 -6.50 -14.71
CA ARG A 75 4.69 -5.13 -14.54
C ARG A 75 4.78 -4.67 -13.08
N LEU A 76 4.21 -5.43 -12.15
CA LEU A 76 4.22 -5.14 -10.71
C LEU A 76 5.33 -5.89 -9.96
N ALA A 77 5.96 -6.89 -10.55
CA ALA A 77 7.02 -7.65 -9.90
C ALA A 77 8.30 -6.80 -9.74
N ALA A 78 8.51 -6.27 -8.53
CA ALA A 78 9.71 -5.52 -8.11
C ALA A 78 10.15 -5.91 -6.69
#